data_AF-A0A419GHT4-F1
#
_entry.id   AF-A0A419GHT4-F1
#
_cell.length_a   1.000
_cell.length_b   1.000
_cell.length_c   1.000
_cell.angle_alpha   90.00
_cell.angle_beta   90.00
_cell.angle_gamma   90.00
#
_symmetry.space_group_name_H-M   'P 1'
#
loop_
_entity.id
_entity.type
_entity.pdbx_description
1 polymer ?
#
loop_
_entity_poly.entity_id
_entity_poly.type
_entity_poly.pdbx_seq_one_letter_code
_entity_poly.pdbx_strand_id
1 'polypeptide(L)'
;MSNGTLPDGFVSGSIHGEENTKASVLANVSCTGSIPAPTGTISGTVEFPSEQFTRKFTFSSNSPFVVATIKSNSTQSVGAAFDNVTVQEDEFTPLTGCKAYLDATRLDSSRWIGSFTIVCPSGPQLFIYGIFGGSVVVNRQVFCRPLQ
;
A
#
# COMPACT_ATOMS: atom_id res chain seq x y z
N MET A 1 19.79 -18.01 -12.42
CA MET A 1 20.09 -16.60 -12.10
C MET A 1 19.09 -15.74 -12.87
N SER A 2 17.98 -15.33 -12.25
CA SER A 2 17.01 -14.45 -12.89
C SER A 2 17.59 -13.04 -12.93
N ASN A 3 17.79 -12.49 -14.13
CA ASN A 3 18.00 -11.05 -14.33
C ASN A 3 16.67 -10.34 -14.03
N GLY A 4 16.30 -10.27 -12.74
CA GLY A 4 15.15 -9.51 -12.29
C GLY A 4 15.58 -8.09 -12.00
N THR A 5 15.31 -7.16 -12.90
CA THR A 5 15.31 -5.73 -12.57
C THR A 5 14.31 -5.52 -11.43
N LEU A 6 14.81 -5.14 -10.26
CA LEU A 6 13.97 -4.80 -9.11
C LEU A 6 13.04 -3.63 -9.50
N PRO A 7 11.76 -3.65 -9.07
CA PRO A 7 10.82 -2.58 -9.35
C PRO A 7 11.32 -1.25 -8.74
N ASP A 8 10.97 -0.13 -9.37
CA ASP A 8 11.48 1.19 -8.96
C ASP A 8 11.02 1.61 -7.53
N GLY A 9 9.90 1.05 -7.06
CA GLY A 9 9.40 1.18 -5.69
C GLY A 9 8.77 -0.13 -5.17
N PHE A 10 9.40 -0.81 -4.23
CA PHE A 10 8.77 -1.96 -3.57
C PHE A 10 8.34 -1.56 -2.17
N VAL A 11 7.12 -1.90 -1.73
CA VAL A 11 6.67 -1.70 -0.34
C VAL A 11 6.14 -3.00 0.23
N SER A 12 6.84 -3.54 1.21
CA SER A 12 6.33 -4.63 2.04
C SER A 12 6.36 -4.18 3.49
N GLY A 13 5.26 -4.32 4.20
CA GLY A 13 5.31 -4.13 5.65
C GLY A 13 4.02 -4.40 6.39
N SER A 14 4.14 -4.58 7.69
CA SER A 14 3.01 -4.67 8.62
C SER A 14 2.88 -3.40 9.43
N ILE A 15 1.68 -2.84 9.53
CA ILE A 15 1.37 -1.74 10.45
C ILE A 15 0.81 -2.33 11.73
N HIS A 16 1.34 -1.87 12.85
CA HIS A 16 0.70 -2.01 14.15
C HIS A 16 0.17 -0.63 14.54
N GLY A 17 -1.14 -0.43 14.46
CA GLY A 17 -1.78 0.81 14.90
C GLY A 17 -1.88 0.87 16.42
N GLU A 18 -2.25 2.04 16.96
CA GLU A 18 -2.66 2.13 18.36
C GLU A 18 -3.93 1.28 18.59
N GLU A 19 -4.04 0.65 19.76
CA GLU A 19 -5.18 -0.18 20.19
C GLU A 19 -5.42 -1.50 19.41
N ASN A 20 -4.35 -2.28 19.16
CA ASN A 20 -4.42 -3.66 18.64
C ASN A 20 -4.88 -3.83 17.18
N THR A 21 -4.96 -2.75 16.39
CA THR A 21 -5.16 -2.87 14.94
C THR A 21 -3.93 -3.52 14.30
N LYS A 22 -4.11 -4.66 13.64
CA LYS A 22 -3.05 -5.36 12.90
C LYS A 22 -3.31 -5.24 11.41
N ALA A 23 -2.35 -4.69 10.68
CA ALA A 23 -2.42 -4.64 9.23
C ALA A 23 -1.17 -5.24 8.60
N SER A 24 -1.35 -5.95 7.50
CA SER A 24 -0.27 -6.38 6.62
C SER A 24 -0.57 -5.83 5.24
N VAL A 25 0.35 -5.06 4.68
CA VAL A 25 0.22 -4.45 3.36
C VAL A 25 1.44 -4.84 2.52
N LEU A 26 1.18 -5.51 1.40
CA LEU A 26 2.17 -5.82 0.39
C LEU A 26 1.81 -5.11 -0.90
N ALA A 27 2.60 -4.11 -1.27
CA ALA A 27 2.47 -3.38 -2.53
C ALA A 27 3.77 -3.49 -3.34
N ASN A 28 3.67 -4.08 -4.53
CA ASN A 28 4.76 -4.15 -5.48
C ASN A 28 4.45 -3.20 -6.63
N VAL A 29 5.18 -2.09 -6.76
CA VAL A 29 4.90 -1.07 -7.77
C VAL A 29 6.14 -0.75 -8.61
N SER A 30 5.96 -0.68 -9.91
CA SER A 30 7.02 -0.32 -10.83
C SER A 30 6.59 0.86 -11.68
N CYS A 31 7.49 1.82 -11.82
CA CYS A 31 7.31 3.00 -12.62
C CYS A 31 8.61 3.25 -13.38
N THR A 32 8.65 2.81 -14.63
CA THR A 32 9.82 3.02 -15.49
C THR A 32 9.61 4.27 -16.32
N GLY A 33 10.63 5.13 -16.46
CA GLY A 33 10.53 6.38 -17.24
C GLY A 33 10.15 6.21 -18.72
N SER A 34 10.10 4.98 -19.24
CA SER A 34 9.64 4.66 -20.59
C SER A 34 8.16 4.27 -20.68
N ILE A 35 7.50 3.98 -19.54
CA ILE A 35 6.09 3.59 -19.50
C ILE A 35 5.32 4.65 -18.70
N PRO A 36 4.39 5.41 -19.32
CA PRO A 36 3.68 6.48 -18.64
C PRO A 36 2.67 5.97 -17.59
N ALA A 37 2.34 4.67 -17.60
CA ALA A 37 1.43 4.04 -16.67
C ALA A 37 2.22 3.20 -15.65
N PRO A 38 1.96 3.33 -14.34
CA PRO A 38 2.55 2.44 -13.36
C PRO A 38 2.04 1.01 -13.55
N THR A 39 2.84 0.03 -13.14
CA THR A 39 2.44 -1.38 -13.08
C THR A 39 2.66 -1.90 -11.66
N GLY A 40 1.91 -2.92 -11.25
CA GLY A 40 2.05 -3.42 -9.89
C GLY A 40 0.80 -4.05 -9.32
N THR A 41 0.91 -4.45 -8.07
CA THR A 41 -0.14 -5.08 -7.29
C THR A 41 -0.12 -4.58 -5.86
N ILE A 42 -1.28 -4.54 -5.23
CA ILE A 42 -1.43 -4.38 -3.79
C ILE A 42 -2.28 -5.50 -3.25
N SER A 43 -1.93 -5.99 -2.06
CA SER A 43 -2.73 -6.97 -1.33
C SER A 43 -2.43 -6.88 0.16
N GLY A 44 -3.33 -7.40 0.99
CA GLY A 44 -3.09 -7.42 2.41
C GLY A 44 -4.29 -7.80 3.24
N THR A 45 -4.10 -7.67 4.55
CA THR A 45 -5.10 -7.95 5.57
C THR A 45 -5.16 -6.82 6.58
N VAL A 46 -6.34 -6.54 7.10
CA VAL A 46 -6.56 -5.60 8.21
C VAL A 46 -7.46 -6.26 9.24
N GLU A 47 -7.04 -6.23 10.50
CA GLU A 47 -7.80 -6.74 11.63
C GLU A 47 -8.11 -5.58 12.59
N PHE A 48 -9.40 -5.31 12.79
CA PHE A 48 -9.89 -4.36 13.78
C PHE A 48 -10.50 -5.12 14.97
N PRO A 49 -10.03 -4.89 16.21
CA PRO A 49 -10.78 -5.35 17.37
C PRO A 49 -12.12 -4.61 17.44
N SER A 50 -13.21 -5.33 17.68
CA SER A 50 -14.49 -4.76 18.11
C SER A 50 -14.85 -5.31 19.50
N GLU A 51 -15.86 -4.73 20.14
CA GLU A 51 -16.27 -5.08 21.52
C GLU A 51 -16.58 -6.57 21.72
N GLN A 52 -16.99 -7.29 20.66
CA GLN A 52 -17.45 -8.67 20.74
C GLN A 52 -16.69 -9.65 19.82
N PHE A 53 -16.02 -9.16 18.77
CA PHE A 53 -15.30 -10.00 17.81
C PHE A 53 -14.22 -9.19 17.08
N THR A 54 -13.26 -9.87 16.45
CA THR A 54 -12.29 -9.22 15.55
C THR A 54 -12.86 -9.19 14.14
N ARG A 55 -12.96 -8.00 13.55
CA ARG A 55 -13.32 -7.84 12.13
C ARG A 55 -12.06 -7.97 11.30
N LYS A 56 -12.08 -8.86 10.31
CA LYS A 56 -10.97 -9.08 9.41
C LYS A 56 -11.36 -8.74 7.98
N PHE A 57 -10.49 -7.98 7.34
CA PHE A 57 -10.62 -7.56 5.96
C PHE A 57 -9.43 -8.08 5.16
N THR A 58 -9.70 -8.58 3.97
CA THR A 58 -8.69 -8.81 2.93
C THR A 58 -8.90 -7.79 1.82
N PHE A 59 -7.81 -7.39 1.16
CA PHE A 59 -7.92 -6.51 -0.01
C PHE A 59 -6.90 -6.90 -1.08
N SER A 60 -7.23 -6.61 -2.33
CA SER A 60 -6.27 -6.74 -3.43
C SER A 60 -6.63 -5.86 -4.65
N SER A 61 -5.61 -5.46 -5.41
CA SER A 61 -5.73 -4.86 -6.74
C SER A 61 -4.46 -5.09 -7.56
N ASN A 62 -4.61 -5.10 -8.88
CA ASN A 62 -3.53 -5.08 -9.87
C ASN A 62 -3.54 -3.82 -10.74
N SER A 63 -4.28 -2.78 -10.31
CA SER A 63 -4.55 -1.57 -11.09
C SER A 63 -3.97 -0.33 -10.38
N PRO A 64 -2.64 -0.19 -10.27
CA PRO A 64 -2.06 1.06 -9.82
C PRO A 64 -2.35 2.16 -10.84
N PHE A 65 -2.64 3.37 -10.36
CA PHE A 65 -2.85 4.53 -11.23
C PHE A 65 -1.90 5.69 -10.93
N VAL A 66 -1.38 5.79 -9.69
CA VAL A 66 -0.30 6.72 -9.32
C VAL A 66 0.76 5.96 -8.54
N VAL A 67 2.03 6.19 -8.89
CA VAL A 67 3.18 5.74 -8.10
C VAL A 67 4.19 6.87 -8.05
N ALA A 68 4.59 7.24 -6.84
CA ALA A 68 5.57 8.25 -6.55
C ALA A 68 6.63 7.66 -5.62
N THR A 69 7.89 7.82 -5.96
CA THR A 69 8.99 7.50 -5.05
C THR A 69 9.92 8.69 -4.94
N ILE A 70 10.41 8.96 -3.75
CA ILE A 70 11.39 10.01 -3.48
C ILE A 70 12.58 9.34 -2.78
N LYS A 71 13.78 9.68 -3.23
CA LYS A 71 15.04 9.28 -2.59
C LYS A 71 16.03 10.43 -2.67
N SER A 72 16.35 11.01 -1.52
CA SER A 72 17.34 12.08 -1.38
C SER A 72 18.15 11.82 -0.13
N ASN A 73 19.47 11.63 -0.24
CA ASN A 73 20.44 11.42 0.85
C ASN A 73 19.93 10.62 2.07
N SER A 74 19.19 11.24 2.99
CA SER A 74 18.61 10.65 4.21
C SER A 74 17.11 10.32 4.13
N THR A 75 16.36 10.84 3.17
CA THR A 75 14.91 10.67 3.04
C THR A 75 14.59 9.68 1.92
N GLN A 76 13.76 8.69 2.25
CA GLN A 76 13.11 7.83 1.25
C GLN A 76 11.62 7.82 1.53
N SER A 77 10.82 8.05 0.51
CA SER A 77 9.36 8.02 0.61
C SER A 77 8.77 7.31 -0.60
N VAL A 78 7.61 6.71 -0.38
CA VAL A 78 6.84 6.01 -1.39
C VAL A 78 5.38 6.38 -1.21
N GLY A 79 4.73 6.72 -2.32
CA GLY A 79 3.31 6.94 -2.42
C GLY A 79 2.77 6.07 -3.56
N ALA A 80 1.65 5.40 -3.35
CA ALA A 80 1.00 4.61 -4.38
C ALA A 80 -0.52 4.67 -4.23
N ALA A 81 -1.21 4.72 -5.35
CA ALA A 81 -2.66 4.67 -5.41
C ALA A 81 -3.13 3.62 -6.41
N PHE A 82 -4.16 2.87 -6.02
CA PHE A 82 -4.72 1.76 -6.76
C PHE A 82 -6.22 1.95 -6.95
N ASP A 83 -6.69 1.72 -8.17
CA ASP A 83 -8.11 1.66 -8.53
C ASP A 83 -8.59 0.21 -8.49
N ASN A 84 -9.92 0.05 -8.58
CA ASN A 84 -10.60 -1.24 -8.66
C ASN A 84 -10.12 -2.25 -7.60
N VAL A 85 -9.95 -1.77 -6.38
CA VAL A 85 -9.60 -2.60 -5.24
C VAL A 85 -10.82 -3.42 -4.84
N THR A 86 -10.59 -4.72 -4.69
CA THR A 86 -11.55 -5.64 -4.10
C THR A 86 -11.27 -5.73 -2.62
N VAL A 87 -12.28 -5.50 -1.79
CA VAL A 87 -12.25 -5.64 -0.32
C VAL A 87 -13.24 -6.72 0.08
N GLN A 88 -12.81 -7.66 0.90
CA GLN A 88 -13.69 -8.68 1.47
C GLN A 88 -13.56 -8.66 2.99
N GLU A 89 -14.68 -8.45 3.66
CA GLU A 89 -14.84 -8.73 5.09
C GLU A 89 -15.19 -10.21 5.26
N ASP A 90 -14.63 -10.88 6.27
CA ASP A 90 -14.91 -12.30 6.53
C ASP A 90 -16.43 -12.58 6.55
N GLU A 91 -16.85 -13.63 5.84
CA GLU A 91 -18.26 -14.06 5.69
C GLU A 91 -19.19 -13.12 4.89
N PHE A 92 -18.71 -11.97 4.41
CA PHE A 92 -19.47 -11.05 3.57
C PHE A 92 -19.12 -11.13 2.08
N THR A 93 -20.01 -10.60 1.24
CA THR A 93 -19.76 -10.49 -0.21
C THR A 93 -18.64 -9.47 -0.47
N PRO A 94 -17.65 -9.79 -1.34
CA PRO A 94 -16.61 -8.84 -1.70
C PRO A 94 -17.17 -7.57 -2.34
N LEU A 95 -16.64 -6.43 -1.90
CA LEU A 95 -16.89 -5.11 -2.47
C LEU A 95 -15.81 -4.81 -3.50
N THR A 96 -16.22 -4.39 -4.70
CA THR A 96 -15.30 -4.03 -5.79
C THR A 96 -15.37 -2.53 -6.08
N GLY A 97 -14.43 -2.03 -6.90
CA GLY A 97 -14.40 -0.61 -7.28
C GLY A 97 -13.93 0.32 -6.14
N CYS A 98 -13.33 -0.23 -5.08
CA CYS A 98 -12.71 0.57 -4.04
C CYS A 98 -11.41 1.20 -4.54
N LYS A 99 -10.92 2.22 -3.83
CA LYS A 99 -9.63 2.85 -4.07
C LYS A 99 -8.73 2.67 -2.86
N ALA A 100 -7.47 2.32 -3.08
CA ALA A 100 -6.47 2.22 -2.02
C ALA A 100 -5.37 3.25 -2.20
N TYR A 101 -4.95 3.86 -1.11
CA TYR A 101 -3.89 4.85 -1.03
C TYR A 101 -2.89 4.40 0.03
N LEU A 102 -1.61 4.49 -0.31
CA LEU A 102 -0.50 4.10 0.53
C LEU A 102 0.54 5.21 0.48
N ASP A 103 0.93 5.71 1.64
CA ASP A 103 2.03 6.65 1.79
C ASP A 103 2.94 6.17 2.92
N ALA A 104 4.24 6.10 2.68
CA ALA A 104 5.22 5.73 3.70
C ALA A 104 6.54 6.49 3.52
N THR A 105 7.13 6.91 4.63
CA THR A 105 8.43 7.58 4.70
C THR A 105 9.35 6.84 5.65
N ARG A 106 10.61 6.68 5.24
CA ARG A 106 11.63 5.95 5.97
C ARG A 106 12.01 6.69 7.24
N LEU A 107 11.98 5.98 8.37
CA LEU A 107 12.56 6.43 9.63
C LEU A 107 14.00 5.94 9.77
N ASP A 108 14.25 4.66 9.46
CA ASP A 108 15.58 4.04 9.47
C ASP A 108 15.65 2.84 8.52
N SER A 109 16.62 1.93 8.67
CA SER A 109 16.81 0.77 7.79
C SER A 109 15.66 -0.23 7.75
N SER A 110 14.82 -0.30 8.78
CA SER A 110 13.75 -1.32 8.88
C SER A 110 12.39 -0.75 9.27
N ARG A 111 12.33 0.53 9.65
CA ARG A 111 11.09 1.20 10.07
C ARG A 111 10.70 2.33 9.12
N TRP A 112 9.41 2.38 8.83
CA TRP A 112 8.78 3.40 7.99
C TRP A 112 7.55 3.94 8.71
N ILE A 113 7.28 5.24 8.66
CA ILE A 113 6.04 5.84 9.15
C ILE A 113 5.14 6.15 7.97
N GLY A 114 3.84 5.94 8.12
CA GLY A 114 2.93 6.22 7.01
C GLY A 114 1.48 5.91 7.29
N SER A 115 0.68 5.92 6.24
CA SER A 115 -0.74 5.62 6.26
C SER A 115 -1.13 4.68 5.12
N PHE A 116 -2.20 3.93 5.36
CA PHE A 116 -2.88 3.12 4.37
C PHE A 116 -4.38 3.36 4.48
N THR A 117 -5.01 3.70 3.36
CA THR A 117 -6.44 4.02 3.31
C THR A 117 -7.11 3.22 2.20
N ILE A 118 -8.27 2.63 2.48
CA ILE A 118 -9.18 2.11 1.45
C ILE A 118 -10.52 2.82 1.55
N VAL A 119 -11.02 3.31 0.41
CA VAL A 119 -12.33 3.94 0.27
C VAL A 119 -13.17 3.16 -0.72
N CYS A 120 -14.26 2.57 -0.25
CA CYS A 120 -15.22 1.85 -1.09
C CYS A 120 -16.44 2.73 -1.44
N PRO A 121 -17.01 2.64 -2.66
CA PRO A 121 -18.15 3.47 -3.08
C PRO A 121 -19.40 3.32 -2.20
N SER A 122 -19.65 2.12 -1.67
CA SER A 122 -20.84 1.79 -0.89
C SER A 122 -20.50 0.84 0.26
N GLY A 123 -19.44 1.14 1.02
CA GLY A 123 -18.92 0.22 2.02
C GLY A 123 -17.97 0.84 3.04
N PRO A 124 -17.18 0.01 3.75
CA PRO A 124 -16.31 0.48 4.81
C PRO A 124 -15.20 1.38 4.25
N GLN A 125 -14.81 2.36 5.06
CA GLN A 125 -13.57 3.09 4.89
C GLN A 125 -12.57 2.52 5.90
N LEU A 126 -11.48 1.96 5.38
CA LEU A 126 -10.40 1.45 6.24
C LEU A 126 -9.32 2.50 6.27
N PHE A 127 -8.97 2.98 7.46
CA PHE A 127 -7.86 3.91 7.65
C PHE A 127 -6.91 3.34 8.69
N ILE A 128 -5.63 3.32 8.35
CA ILE A 128 -4.57 2.78 9.20
C ILE A 128 -3.40 3.74 9.10
N TYR A 129 -2.86 4.12 10.25
CA TYR A 129 -1.66 4.94 10.36
C TYR A 129 -0.75 4.33 11.40
N GLY A 130 0.56 4.38 11.15
CA GLY A 130 1.53 3.92 12.13
C GLY A 130 2.90 3.64 11.53
N ILE A 131 3.65 2.80 12.23
CA ILE A 131 4.97 2.35 11.81
C ILE A 131 4.83 1.01 11.08
N PHE A 132 5.32 0.95 9.85
CA PHE A 132 5.46 -0.25 9.06
C PHE A 132 6.81 -0.90 9.39
N GLY A 133 6.78 -2.17 9.77
CA GLY A 133 7.95 -3.03 9.78
C GLY A 133 8.08 -3.73 8.44
N GLY A 134 9.22 -3.58 7.75
CA GLY A 134 9.45 -4.27 6.48
C GLY A 134 10.52 -3.64 5.61
N SER A 135 10.57 -4.05 4.34
CA SER A 135 11.51 -3.53 3.35
C SER A 135 10.77 -2.71 2.33
N VAL A 136 11.21 -1.46 2.19
CA VAL A 136 10.82 -0.60 1.08
C VAL A 136 12.08 -0.26 0.29
N VAL A 137 12.08 -0.65 -0.98
CA VAL A 137 13.22 -0.40 -1.87
C VAL A 137 12.83 0.73 -2.81
N VAL A 138 13.41 1.91 -2.58
CA VAL A 138 13.36 3.01 -3.54
C VAL A 138 14.65 3.00 -4.34
N ASN A 139 14.57 2.63 -5.62
CA ASN A 139 15.76 2.55 -6.47
C ASN A 139 16.15 3.93 -7.01
N ARG A 140 15.17 4.74 -7.40
CA ARG A 140 15.32 6.12 -7.88
C ARG A 140 14.04 6.90 -7.63
N GLN A 141 14.12 8.22 -7.74
CA GLN A 141 12.95 9.07 -7.75
C GLN A 141 12.21 8.91 -9.08
N VAL A 142 10.95 8.48 -9.02
CA VAL A 142 10.08 8.36 -10.19
C VAL A 142 8.67 8.82 -9.85
N PHE A 143 7.97 9.29 -10.86
CA PHE A 143 6.58 9.72 -10.74
C PHE A 143 5.83 9.30 -12.00
N CYS A 144 4.93 8.33 -11.86
CA CYS A 144 4.07 7.87 -12.94
C CYS A 144 2.66 8.41 -12.73
N ARG A 145 2.20 9.17 -13.72
CA ARG A 145 0.97 9.97 -13.77
C ARG A 145 0.86 11.04 -12.66
N PRO A 146 0.90 12.34 -13.02
CA PRO A 146 0.39 13.40 -12.16
C PRO A 146 -1.05 13.15 -11.77
N LEU A 147 -1.39 13.48 -10.51
CA LEU A 147 -2.76 13.76 -10.11
C LEU A 147 -3.34 14.74 -11.16
N GLN A 148 -4.22 14.24 -12.02
CA GLN A 148 -5.07 15.08 -12.88
C GLN A 148 -6.40 15.28 -12.19
#